data_AF-A0AB33ZAQ4-F1
#
_entry.id   AF-A0AB33ZAQ4-F1
#
_cell.length_a   1.000
_cell.length_b   1.000
_cell.length_c   1.000
_cell.angle_alpha   90.00
_cell.angle_beta   90.00
_cell.angle_gamma   90.00
#
_symmetry.space_group_name_H-M   'P 1'
#
loop_
_entity.id
_entity.type
_entity.pdbx_description
1 polymer ?
#
loop_
_entity_poly.entity_id
_entity_poly.type
_entity_poly.pdbx_seq_one_letter_code
_entity_poly.pdbx_strand_id
1 'polypeptide(L)'
;MKTFSDGLRIDTIATDIKVTTIQPGIVETDFSQVRFHGDKDMAAKVYQGLEALQAQDIAEAVLYVTKQPRRVQVSDMTIMANQQATGFTIHRGE
;
A
#
# COMPACT_ATOMS: atom_id res chain seq x y z
N MET A 1 -10.21 -6.42 0.79
CA MET A 1 -10.71 -7.66 0.14
C MET A 1 -10.14 -7.68 -1.27
N LYS A 2 -9.41 -8.74 -1.66
CA LYS A 2 -8.66 -8.84 -2.94
C LYS A 2 -9.49 -9.39 -4.11
N THR A 3 -10.72 -9.80 -3.83
CA THR A 3 -11.56 -10.64 -4.70
C THR A 3 -11.86 -10.01 -6.06
N PHE A 4 -11.97 -8.68 -6.15
CA PHE A 4 -12.17 -8.00 -7.43
C PHE A 4 -10.97 -8.16 -8.36
N SER A 5 -9.76 -7.85 -7.87
CA SER A 5 -8.53 -8.02 -8.64
C SER A 5 -8.27 -9.48 -8.99
N ASP A 6 -8.61 -10.42 -8.11
CA ASP A 6 -8.48 -11.84 -8.38
C ASP A 6 -9.46 -12.31 -9.47
N GLY A 7 -10.71 -11.82 -9.45
CA GLY A 7 -11.68 -12.03 -10.52
C GLY A 7 -11.18 -11.51 -11.85
N LEU A 8 -10.72 -10.26 -11.91
CA LEU A 8 -10.15 -9.67 -13.13
C LEU A 8 -8.99 -10.49 -13.68
N ARG A 9 -8.11 -10.97 -12.81
CA ARG A 9 -6.97 -11.82 -13.19
C ARG A 9 -7.40 -13.14 -13.81
N ILE A 10 -8.49 -13.74 -13.30
CA ILE A 10 -9.11 -14.94 -13.88
C ILE A 10 -9.69 -14.61 -15.26
N ASP A 11 -10.45 -13.51 -15.36
CA ASP A 11 -11.09 -13.09 -16.62
C ASP A 11 -10.06 -12.78 -17.71
N THR A 12 -8.89 -12.26 -17.35
CA THR A 12 -7.84 -11.88 -18.31
C THR A 12 -6.78 -12.96 -18.55
N ILE A 13 -6.96 -14.20 -18.04
CA ILE A 13 -5.93 -15.24 -18.07
C ILE A 13 -5.44 -15.62 -19.48
N ALA A 14 -6.29 -15.46 -20.49
CA ALA A 14 -5.98 -15.74 -21.89
C ALA A 14 -5.29 -14.56 -22.62
N THR A 15 -4.90 -13.51 -21.89
CA THR A 15 -4.30 -12.28 -22.43
C THR A 15 -2.94 -12.00 -21.80
N ASP A 16 -2.25 -10.95 -22.26
CA ASP A 16 -1.02 -10.43 -21.63
C ASP A 16 -1.27 -9.32 -20.60
N ILE A 17 -2.52 -9.12 -20.19
CA ILE A 17 -2.85 -8.14 -19.15
C ILE A 17 -2.42 -8.70 -17.79
N LYS A 18 -1.62 -7.92 -17.07
CA LYS A 18 -1.24 -8.20 -15.68
C LYS A 18 -2.14 -7.43 -14.73
N VAL A 19 -2.57 -8.09 -13.66
CA VAL A 19 -3.35 -7.45 -12.59
C VAL A 19 -2.55 -7.54 -11.29
N THR A 20 -2.33 -6.42 -10.60
CA THR A 20 -1.61 -6.40 -9.31
C THR A 20 -2.36 -5.54 -8.30
N THR A 21 -2.54 -6.07 -7.08
CA THR A 21 -3.06 -5.30 -5.96
C THR A 21 -1.91 -4.78 -5.08
N ILE A 22 -1.74 -3.46 -5.00
CA ILE A 22 -0.81 -2.81 -4.07
C ILE A 22 -1.55 -2.51 -2.77
N GLN A 23 -1.00 -2.96 -1.64
CA GLN A 23 -1.64 -2.87 -0.33
C GLN A 23 -0.69 -2.24 0.69
N PRO A 24 -0.62 -0.90 0.72
CA PRO A 24 0.17 -0.17 1.71
C PRO A 24 -0.44 -0.25 3.11
N GLY A 25 0.42 -0.18 4.12
CA GLY A 25 0.09 0.09 5.52
C GLY A 25 -0.09 1.58 5.78
N ILE A 26 0.50 2.07 6.86
CA ILE A 26 0.52 3.50 7.18
C ILE A 26 1.53 4.21 6.29
N VAL A 27 1.01 5.11 5.46
CA VAL A 27 1.80 5.98 4.57
C VAL A 27 1.51 7.43 4.92
N GLU A 28 2.55 8.21 5.15
CA GLU A 28 2.45 9.64 5.42
C GLU A 28 2.20 10.40 4.11
N THR A 29 0.94 10.79 3.93
CA THR A 29 0.44 11.54 2.78
C THR A 29 -0.74 12.39 3.24
N ASP A 30 -1.36 13.14 2.32
CA ASP A 30 -2.61 13.86 2.58
C ASP A 30 -3.79 12.94 2.90
N PHE A 31 -3.65 11.61 2.78
CA PHE A 31 -4.69 10.64 3.11
C PHE A 31 -5.30 10.87 4.50
N SER A 32 -4.47 11.06 5.53
CA SER A 32 -4.99 11.26 6.89
C SER A 32 -5.67 12.62 7.06
N GLN A 33 -5.20 13.66 6.36
CA GLN A 33 -5.87 14.97 6.37
C GLN A 33 -7.26 14.87 5.72
N VAL A 34 -7.39 14.17 4.59
CA VAL A 34 -8.68 13.90 3.94
C VAL A 34 -9.58 13.07 4.85
N ARG A 35 -9.05 12.00 5.45
CA ARG A 35 -9.78 11.11 6.37
C ARG A 35 -10.38 11.87 7.56
N PHE A 36 -9.65 12.86 8.08
CA PHE A 36 -10.10 13.68 9.21
C PHE A 36 -10.63 15.05 8.77
N HIS A 37 -11.10 15.18 7.52
CA HIS A 37 -11.80 16.37 7.02
C HIS A 37 -11.03 17.69 7.22
N GLY A 38 -9.71 17.64 7.08
CA GLY A 38 -8.81 18.78 7.23
C GLY A 38 -8.27 19.00 8.65
N ASP A 39 -8.64 18.15 9.63
CA ASP A 39 -8.04 18.20 10.97
C ASP A 39 -6.59 17.69 10.93
N LYS A 40 -5.66 18.65 10.91
CA LYS A 40 -4.22 18.40 10.81
C LYS A 40 -3.64 17.77 12.09
N ASP A 41 -4.19 18.09 13.25
CA ASP A 41 -3.70 17.56 14.52
C ASP A 41 -4.06 16.09 14.68
N MET A 42 -5.29 15.70 14.31
CA MET A 42 -5.68 14.30 14.23
C MET A 42 -4.89 13.54 13.17
N ALA A 43 -4.65 14.13 12.01
CA ALA A 43 -3.85 13.52 10.96
C ALA A 43 -2.40 13.25 11.40
N ALA A 44 -1.75 14.24 12.03
CA ALA A 44 -0.37 14.11 12.52
C ALA A 44 -0.24 13.00 13.58
N LYS A 45 -1.22 12.86 14.47
CA LYS A 45 -1.24 11.80 15.51
C LYS A 45 -1.18 10.38 14.96
N VAL A 46 -1.64 10.14 13.73
CA VAL A 46 -1.55 8.81 13.10
C VAL A 46 -0.10 8.33 13.02
N TYR A 47 0.82 9.25 12.73
CA TYR A 47 2.22 8.95 12.41
C TYR A 47 3.18 9.18 13.59
N GLN A 48 2.72 9.79 14.68
CA GLN A 48 3.55 10.08 15.86
C GLN A 48 4.20 8.82 16.48
N GLY A 49 5.48 8.92 16.81
CA GLY A 49 6.22 7.86 17.50
C GLY A 49 6.62 6.69 16.60
N LEU A 50 6.56 6.80 15.28
CA LEU A 50 7.12 5.78 14.38
C LEU A 50 7.63 6.40 13.07
N GLU A 51 8.37 5.62 12.31
CA GLU A 51 8.76 5.96 10.94
C GLU A 51 7.76 5.33 9.97
N ALA A 52 6.80 6.13 9.50
CA ALA A 52 5.80 5.69 8.52
C ALA A 52 6.39 5.60 7.11
N LEU A 53 5.76 4.81 6.24
CA LEU A 53 6.11 4.79 4.82
C LEU A 53 5.86 6.17 4.21
N GLN A 54 6.62 6.50 3.18
CA GLN A 54 6.47 7.71 2.40
C GLN A 54 5.81 7.39 1.05
N ALA A 55 5.25 8.42 0.40
CA ALA A 55 4.63 8.25 -0.93
C ALA A 55 5.59 7.61 -1.95
N GLN A 56 6.88 7.94 -1.84
CA GLN A 56 7.96 7.45 -2.70
C GLN A 56 8.14 5.93 -2.56
N ASP A 57 8.03 5.37 -1.37
CA ASP A 57 8.17 3.92 -1.15
C ASP A 57 7.10 3.15 -1.94
N ILE A 58 5.88 3.67 -1.99
CA ILE A 58 4.77 3.06 -2.73
C ILE A 58 4.94 3.27 -4.24
N ALA A 59 5.44 4.43 -4.66
CA ALA A 59 5.75 4.70 -6.06
C ALA A 59 6.85 3.75 -6.58
N GLU A 60 7.89 3.51 -5.79
CA GLU A 60 8.96 2.56 -6.12
C GLU A 60 8.45 1.12 -6.18
N ALA A 61 7.57 0.72 -5.26
CA ALA A 61 6.92 -0.58 -5.30
C ALA A 61 6.09 -0.79 -6.58
N VAL A 62 5.30 0.21 -6.99
CA VAL A 62 4.57 0.19 -8.28
C VAL A 62 5.55 0.11 -9.45
N LEU A 63 6.62 0.90 -9.42
CA LEU A 63 7.64 0.88 -10.48
C LEU A 63 8.34 -0.49 -10.56
N TYR A 64 8.62 -1.12 -9.42
CA TYR A 64 9.15 -2.49 -9.37
C TYR A 64 8.20 -3.47 -10.04
N VAL A 65 6.90 -3.43 -9.71
CA VAL A 65 5.89 -4.34 -10.29
C VAL A 65 5.80 -4.17 -11.80
N THR A 66 5.77 -2.93 -12.29
CA THR A 66 5.65 -2.63 -13.72
C THR A 66 6.90 -3.01 -14.53
N LYS A 67 8.09 -3.01 -13.90
CA LYS A 67 9.36 -3.42 -14.52
C LYS A 67 9.54 -4.93 -14.66
N GLN A 68 8.66 -5.75 -14.09
CA GLN A 68 8.82 -7.19 -14.12
C GLN A 68 8.70 -7.76 -15.56
N PRO A 69 9.52 -8.76 -15.93
CA PRO A 69 9.45 -9.39 -17.27
C PRO A 69 8.04 -9.81 -17.64
N ARG A 70 7.70 -9.85 -18.94
CA ARG A 70 6.34 -10.21 -19.41
C ARG A 70 5.75 -11.47 -18.75
N ARG A 71 6.57 -12.50 -18.54
CA ARG A 71 6.18 -13.78 -17.89
C ARG A 71 5.93 -13.71 -16.37
N VAL A 72 6.26 -12.62 -15.71
CA VAL A 72 6.16 -12.47 -14.25
C VAL A 72 4.96 -11.60 -13.90
N GLN A 73 4.03 -12.17 -13.13
CA GLN A 73 2.91 -11.45 -12.54
C GLN A 73 3.10 -11.40 -11.02
N VAL A 74 3.24 -10.20 -10.46
CA VAL A 74 3.09 -9.98 -9.02
C VAL A 74 1.59 -9.88 -8.75
N SER A 75 1.02 -10.85 -8.04
CA SER A 75 -0.42 -10.84 -7.82
C SER A 75 -0.84 -9.76 -6.82
N ASP A 76 -0.03 -9.63 -5.78
CA ASP A 76 -0.26 -8.80 -4.63
C ASP A 76 1.06 -8.37 -4.02
N MET A 77 1.09 -7.14 -3.51
CA MET A 77 2.22 -6.62 -2.75
C MET A 77 1.69 -5.92 -1.50
N THR A 78 1.95 -6.50 -0.34
CA THR A 78 1.65 -5.87 0.96
C THR A 78 2.91 -5.19 1.46
N ILE A 79 2.82 -3.91 1.80
CA ILE A 79 3.96 -3.06 2.17
C ILE A 79 3.61 -2.40 3.48
N MET A 80 4.40 -2.59 4.53
CA MET A 80 4.14 -2.05 5.86
C MET A 80 5.36 -1.27 6.33
N ALA A 81 5.15 -0.26 7.17
CA ALA A 81 6.24 0.31 7.95
C ALA A 81 6.87 -0.78 8.84
N ASN A 82 8.17 -0.69 9.12
CA ASN A 82 8.88 -1.73 9.87
C ASN A 82 8.26 -1.97 11.27
N GLN A 83 7.78 -0.90 11.91
CA GLN A 83 7.12 -0.95 13.21
C GLN A 83 5.59 -1.22 13.11
N GLN A 84 5.09 -1.66 11.97
CA GLN A 84 3.69 -2.03 11.75
C GLN A 84 3.58 -3.51 11.33
N ALA A 85 2.93 -4.33 12.15
CA ALA A 85 2.74 -5.75 11.86
C ALA A 85 1.37 -6.08 11.24
N THR A 86 0.34 -5.29 11.58
CA THR A 86 -1.03 -5.46 11.07
C THR A 86 -1.71 -4.10 10.88
N GLY A 87 -3.00 -4.09 10.52
CA GLY A 87 -3.80 -2.86 10.50
C GLY A 87 -3.96 -2.18 11.87
N PHE A 88 -3.70 -2.88 12.97
CA PHE A 88 -3.93 -2.39 14.34
C PHE A 88 -2.74 -2.59 15.27
N THR A 89 -1.78 -3.45 14.91
CA THR A 89 -0.58 -3.74 15.71
C THR A 89 0.56 -2.86 15.22
N ILE A 90 0.80 -1.76 15.93
CA ILE A 90 1.83 -0.77 15.61
C ILE A 90 2.65 -0.53 16.88
N HIS A 91 3.96 -0.70 16.78
CA HIS A 91 4.90 -0.29 17.82
C HIS A 91 5.23 1.19 17.62
N ARG A 92 5.11 1.99 18.67
CA ARG A 92 5.52 3.39 18.68
C ARG A 92 6.67 3.54 19.67
N GLY A 93 7.79 4.09 19.21
CA GLY A 93 8.90 4.49 20.07
C GLY A 93 8.44 5.56 21.07
N GLU A 94 9.04 5.53 22.25
CA GLU A 94 8.87 6.57 23.28
C GLU A 94 9.31 7.95 22.80
#